data_AF-A0A5N7ZC44-F1
#
_entry.id   AF-A0A5N7ZC44-F1
#
_cell.length_a   1.000
_cell.length_b   1.000
_cell.length_c   1.000
_cell.angle_alpha   90.00
_cell.angle_beta   90.00
_cell.angle_gamma   90.00
#
_symmetry.space_group_name_H-M   'P 1'
#
loop_
_entity.id
_entity.type
_entity.pdbx_description
1 polymer ?
#
loop_
_entity_poly.entity_id
_entity_poly.type
_entity_poly.pdbx_seq_one_letter_code
_entity_poly.pdbx_strand_id
1 'polypeptide(L)' 'VLENTVGEALNGTTVLNTISLLKGARLLRVHDVKEAMECIRLVQKTQGL' A
#
# COMPACT_ATOMS: atom_id res chain seq x y z
N VAL A 1 -10.07 13.49 0.05
CA VAL A 1 -9.01 13.03 -0.89
C VAL A 1 -7.96 14.11 -0.88
N LEU A 2 -6.70 13.78 -0.58
CA LEU A 2 -5.62 14.77 -0.57
C LEU A 2 -5.49 15.33 -2.00
N GLU A 3 -5.43 16.64 -2.14
CA GLU A 3 -5.47 17.41 -3.39
C GLU A 3 -4.25 17.18 -4.31
N ASN A 4 -4.00 15.94 -4.71
CA ASN A 4 -2.86 15.54 -5.53
C ASN A 4 -3.31 14.85 -6.81
N THR A 5 -2.51 15.00 -7.87
CA THR A 5 -2.72 14.27 -9.12
C THR A 5 -2.45 12.77 -8.91
N VAL A 6 -3.05 11.90 -9.75
CA VAL A 6 -2.96 10.43 -9.60
C VAL A 6 -1.51 9.94 -9.47
N GLY A 7 -0.58 10.58 -10.19
CA GLY A 7 0.85 10.27 -10.13
C GLY A 7 1.52 10.61 -8.78
N GLU A 8 1.06 11.64 -8.09
CA GLU A 8 1.60 12.07 -6.79
C GLU A 8 0.91 11.38 -5.60
N ALA A 9 -0.32 10.92 -5.80
CA ALA A 9 -1.07 10.16 -4.80
C ALA A 9 -0.45 8.78 -4.53
N LEU A 10 0.29 8.19 -5.48
CA LEU A 10 0.90 6.86 -5.40
C LEU A 10 1.73 6.65 -4.11
N ASN A 11 2.56 7.62 -3.72
CA ASN A 11 3.35 7.53 -2.50
C ASN A 11 2.45 7.54 -1.24
N GLY A 12 1.43 8.40 -1.23
CA GLY A 12 0.46 8.49 -0.13
C GLY A 12 -0.36 7.21 0.04
N THR A 13 -0.90 6.66 -1.05
CA THR A 13 -1.67 5.41 -1.02
C THR A 13 -0.81 4.22 -0.63
N THR A 14 0.44 4.17 -1.09
CA THR A 14 1.40 3.10 -0.75
C THR A 14 1.75 3.12 0.73
N VAL A 15 2.00 4.30 1.32
CA VAL A 15 2.28 4.43 2.76
C VAL A 15 1.05 4.01 3.59
N LEU A 16 -0.15 4.44 3.22
CA LEU A 16 -1.39 4.04 3.88
C LEU A 16 -1.64 2.52 3.80
N ASN A 17 -1.41 1.92 2.63
CA ASN A 17 -1.52 0.47 2.44
C ASN A 17 -0.49 -0.27 3.29
N THR A 18 0.77 0.21 3.31
CA THR A 18 1.85 -0.34 4.15
C THR A 18 1.46 -0.34 5.62
N ILE A 19 0.99 0.81 6.15
CA ILE A 19 0.56 0.93 7.55
C ILE A 19 -0.63 0.01 7.84
N SER A 20 -1.57 -0.11 6.91
CA SER A 20 -2.74 -0.98 7.06
C SER A 20 -2.32 -2.45 7.15
N LEU A 21 -1.41 -2.90 6.27
CA LEU A 21 -0.86 -4.25 6.29
C LEU A 21 -0.08 -4.52 7.59
N LEU A 22 0.76 -3.58 8.03
CA LEU A 22 1.50 -3.70 9.29
C LEU A 22 0.58 -3.78 10.51
N LYS A 23 -0.61 -3.17 10.44
CA LYS A 23 -1.66 -3.27 11.48
C LYS A 23 -2.51 -4.54 11.37
N GLY A 24 -2.20 -5.46 10.45
CA GLY A 24 -2.88 -6.74 10.30
C GLY A 24 -4.09 -6.73 9.36
N ALA A 25 -4.20 -5.74 8.46
CA ALA A 25 -5.21 -5.76 7.42
C ALA A 25 -5.04 -6.98 6.51
N ARG A 26 -6.12 -7.74 6.30
CA ARG A 26 -6.15 -8.94 5.44
C ARG A 26 -6.74 -8.68 4.05
N LEU A 27 -7.24 -7.47 3.79
CA LEU A 27 -7.86 -7.08 2.52
C LEU A 27 -7.50 -5.62 2.22
N LEU A 28 -6.97 -5.38 1.02
CA LEU A 28 -6.75 -4.04 0.47
C LEU A 28 -7.64 -3.88 -0.76
N ARG A 29 -8.49 -2.84 -0.76
CA ARG A 29 -9.28 -2.45 -1.93
C ARG A 29 -8.58 -1.28 -2.61
N VAL A 30 -7.95 -1.56 -3.74
CA VAL A 30 -7.16 -0.59 -4.51
C VAL A 30 -7.66 -0.49 -5.94
N HIS A 31 -7.37 0.61 -6.60
CA HIS A 31 -7.53 0.74 -8.06
C HIS A 31 -6.27 0.22 -8.77
N ASP A 32 -5.10 0.53 -8.21
CA ASP A 32 -3.79 0.18 -8.75
C ASP A 32 -3.25 -1.11 -8.10
N VAL A 33 -3.50 -2.24 -8.77
CA VAL A 33 -3.21 -3.58 -8.23
C VAL A 33 -1.71 -3.88 -8.18
N LYS A 34 -0.92 -3.38 -9.14
CA LYS A 34 0.52 -3.73 -9.23
C LYS A 34 1.29 -3.21 -8.02
N GLU A 35 1.04 -1.96 -7.65
CA GLU A 35 1.69 -1.24 -6.58
C GLU A 35 1.25 -1.77 -5.22
N ALA A 36 -0.03 -2.14 -5.08
CA ALA A 36 -0.51 -2.82 -3.88
C ALA A 36 0.16 -4.18 -3.68
N MET A 37 0.36 -4.95 -4.76
CA MET A 37 1.07 -6.23 -4.69
C MET A 37 2.55 -6.05 -4.33
N GLU A 38 3.20 -5.02 -4.84
CA GLU A 38 4.57 -4.68 -4.45
C GLU A 38 4.65 -4.32 -2.95
N CYS A 39 3.73 -3.48 -2.48
CA CYS A 39 3.61 -3.11 -1.07
C CYS A 39 3.41 -4.35 -0.16
N ILE A 40 2.55 -5.29 -0.55
CA ILE A 40 2.37 -6.57 0.18
C ILE A 40 3.67 -7.35 0.26
N ARG A 41 4.37 -7.53 -0.87
CA ARG A 41 5.64 -8.30 -0.91
C ARG A 41 6.72 -7.64 -0.07
N LEU A 42 6.81 -6.31 -0.10
CA LEU A 42 7.78 -5.56 0.70
C LEU A 42 7.48 -5.69 2.20
N VAL A 43 6.20 -5.59 2.59
CA VAL A 43 5.78 -5.75 3.99
C VAL A 43 6.03 -7.18 4.49
N GLN A 44 5.77 -8.20 3.67
CA GLN A 44 6.07 -9.59 4.03
C GLN A 44 7.58 -9.79 4.27
N LYS A 45 8.41 -9.28 3.35
CA LYS A 45 9.87 -9.32 3.50
C LYS A 45 10.37 -8.60 4.75
N THR A 46 9.79 -7.46 5.13
CA THR A 46 10.20 -6.73 6.33
C THR A 46 9.72 -7.39 7.62
N GLN A 47 8.59 -8.10 7.60
CA GLN A 47 8.11 -8.90 8.74
C GLN A 47 8.78 -10.27 8.87
N GLY A 48 9.68 -10.65 7.95
CA GLY A 48 10.38 -11.93 7.98
C GLY A 48 9.49 -13.14 7.68
N LEU A 49 8.39 -12.91 6.96
CA LEU A 49 7.48 -13.94 6.42
C LEU A 49 7.95 -14.43 5.05
#